data_AF-A0A1H7QLK9-F1
#
_entry.id   AF-A0A1H7QLK9-F1
#
_cell.length_a   1.000
_cell.length_b   1.000
_cell.length_c   1.000
_cell.angle_alpha   90.00
_cell.angle_beta   90.00
_cell.angle_gamma   90.00
#
_symmetry.space_group_name_H-M   'P 1'
#
loop_
_entity.id
_entity.type
_entity.pdbx_description
1 polymer ?
#
loop_
_entity_poly.entity_id
_entity_poly.type
_entity_poly.pdbx_seq_one_letter_code
_entity_poly.pdbx_strand_id
1 'polypeptide(L)'
;MNKMIVFIGLLLVVIACNKASEIIPELPELFEGFKQPANFPAPAYNVAKNPISKEQFELGKKLFYDARLSRNNTISCGSCHIQAAGFTHHGHDVSHGIDDQLGTRNSMPIMNVAWNKAFFWDGGVADLDLLAIVPIENPVEMDEKVPNILKKLQGDEQYHALFEKAYGTSAITSIRFLKALSSFMVMATSSNAKYDKVMRKEGADFTQEEEQGYALFRSKCANCHPEPLFTDGTFRNNGLVPSAVNDLGRYDITLNPLEKYKFKVPSLRNLKYTAPFMHDGRFLNLEGVLNHYSSEVVDNGTIDPSLENDDGKLGIQLTAKEKKLLLAFLETLNDESFVQNKLLAE
;
A
#
# COMPACT_ATOMS: atom_id res chain seq x y z
N MET A 1 -32.82 -35.66 -72.99
CA MET A 1 -32.26 -36.46 -71.89
C MET A 1 -31.54 -35.50 -70.95
N ASN A 2 -31.99 -35.45 -69.70
CA ASN A 2 -31.68 -34.50 -68.62
C ASN A 2 -30.24 -33.94 -68.57
N LYS A 3 -30.11 -32.63 -68.26
CA LYS A 3 -29.49 -32.18 -67.00
C LYS A 3 -29.78 -30.69 -66.73
N MET A 4 -30.52 -30.52 -65.64
CA MET A 4 -30.91 -29.30 -64.94
C MET A 4 -29.70 -28.79 -64.15
N ILE A 5 -29.24 -27.56 -64.40
CA ILE A 5 -28.24 -26.89 -63.56
C ILE A 5 -29.00 -25.86 -62.72
N VAL A 6 -29.24 -26.23 -61.46
CA VAL A 6 -29.82 -25.37 -60.43
C VAL A 6 -28.69 -24.54 -59.83
N PHE A 7 -28.72 -23.22 -60.03
CA PHE A 7 -27.92 -22.27 -59.26
C PHE A 7 -28.55 -22.13 -57.87
N ILE A 8 -27.97 -22.77 -56.85
CA ILE A 8 -28.31 -22.52 -55.45
C ILE A 8 -27.49 -21.31 -54.99
N GLY A 9 -28.16 -20.16 -54.87
CA GLY A 9 -27.61 -18.97 -54.22
C GLY A 9 -27.44 -19.24 -52.72
N LEU A 10 -26.19 -19.21 -52.25
CA LEU A 10 -25.85 -19.31 -50.84
C LEU A 10 -26.14 -17.96 -50.17
N LEU A 11 -27.30 -17.83 -49.52
CA LEU A 11 -27.65 -16.67 -48.70
C LEU A 11 -26.90 -16.78 -47.36
N LEU A 12 -25.79 -16.03 -47.23
CA LEU A 12 -25.08 -15.87 -45.96
C LEU A 12 -25.95 -15.05 -44.99
N VAL A 13 -26.59 -15.75 -44.05
CA VAL A 13 -27.25 -15.13 -42.89
C VAL A 13 -26.16 -14.71 -41.91
N VAL A 14 -25.84 -13.41 -41.88
CA VAL A 14 -24.99 -12.81 -40.85
C VAL A 14 -25.85 -12.67 -39.58
N ILE A 15 -25.75 -13.63 -38.68
CA ILE A 15 -26.32 -13.53 -37.34
C ILE A 15 -25.45 -12.54 -36.56
N ALA A 16 -25.92 -11.29 -36.48
CA ALA A 16 -25.34 -10.27 -35.61
C ALA A 16 -25.51 -10.72 -34.15
N CYS A 17 -24.40 -11.11 -33.53
CA CYS A 17 -24.34 -11.33 -32.09
C CYS A 17 -24.53 -10.00 -31.36
N ASN A 18 -25.72 -9.80 -30.79
CA ASN A 18 -25.95 -8.78 -29.78
C ASN A 18 -25.23 -9.25 -28.49
N LYS A 19 -23.94 -8.91 -28.35
CA LYS A 19 -23.30 -8.91 -27.04
C LYS A 19 -23.98 -7.81 -26.23
N ALA A 20 -24.86 -8.21 -25.31
CA ALA A 20 -25.22 -7.35 -24.20
C ALA A 20 -23.90 -6.94 -23.52
N SER A 21 -23.50 -5.68 -23.69
CA SER A 21 -22.41 -5.11 -22.92
C SER A 21 -22.84 -5.20 -21.46
N GLU A 22 -22.09 -5.94 -20.63
CA GLU A 22 -22.17 -5.74 -19.20
C GLU A 22 -22.04 -4.24 -18.95
N ILE A 23 -23.08 -3.64 -18.36
CA ILE A 23 -23.06 -2.24 -17.97
C ILE A 23 -22.04 -2.16 -16.84
N ILE A 24 -20.80 -1.85 -17.17
CA ILE A 24 -19.78 -1.50 -16.19
C ILE A 24 -20.19 -0.11 -15.71
N PRO A 25 -20.59 0.06 -14.43
CA PRO A 25 -20.96 1.37 -13.91
C PRO A 25 -19.79 2.33 -14.12
N GLU A 26 -20.10 3.52 -14.65
CA GLU A 26 -19.07 4.54 -14.86
C GLU A 26 -18.51 5.00 -13.50
N LEU A 27 -17.23 5.39 -13.46
CA LEU A 27 -16.55 5.95 -12.27
C LEU A 27 -17.38 6.97 -11.44
N PRO A 28 -18.22 7.85 -12.03
CA PRO A 28 -19.10 8.74 -11.28
C PRO A 28 -20.08 8.04 -10.34
N GLU A 29 -20.52 6.82 -10.63
CA GLU A 29 -21.47 6.07 -9.78
C GLU A 29 -20.78 5.36 -8.62
N LEU A 30 -19.46 5.19 -8.68
CA LEU A 30 -18.68 4.45 -7.68
C LEU A 30 -18.11 5.34 -6.55
N PHE A 31 -17.99 6.65 -6.77
CA PHE A 31 -17.37 7.54 -5.78
C PHE A 31 -18.36 7.99 -4.70
N GLU A 32 -18.22 7.43 -3.50
CA GLU A 32 -19.08 7.76 -2.35
C GLU A 32 -18.42 8.73 -1.34
N GLY A 33 -17.24 9.25 -1.67
CA GLY A 33 -16.41 10.03 -0.75
C GLY A 33 -15.70 9.18 0.31
N PHE A 34 -14.89 9.83 1.16
CA PHE A 34 -14.21 9.14 2.25
C PHE A 34 -15.20 8.66 3.31
N LYS A 35 -15.24 7.34 3.51
CA LYS A 35 -16.03 6.69 4.57
C LYS A 35 -15.09 6.01 5.55
N GLN A 36 -15.06 6.49 6.80
CA GLN A 36 -14.33 5.81 7.86
C GLN A 36 -14.97 4.42 8.10
N PRO A 37 -14.20 3.32 8.04
CA PRO A 37 -14.70 2.00 8.37
C PRO A 37 -15.21 1.94 9.82
N ALA A 38 -16.36 1.31 10.05
CA ALA A 38 -17.02 1.30 11.35
C ALA A 38 -16.18 0.66 12.47
N ASN A 39 -15.29 -0.29 12.11
CA ASN A 39 -14.38 -0.97 13.03
C ASN A 39 -13.01 -0.29 13.19
N PHE A 40 -12.77 0.86 12.54
CA PHE A 40 -11.50 1.59 12.62
C PHE A 40 -11.60 2.78 13.58
N PRO A 41 -10.50 3.19 14.24
CA PRO A 41 -10.48 4.42 15.02
C PRO A 41 -10.62 5.64 14.11
N ALA A 42 -10.77 6.82 14.71
CA ALA A 42 -10.66 8.08 13.97
C ALA A 42 -9.30 8.17 13.23
N PRO A 43 -9.27 8.65 11.98
CA PRO A 43 -8.02 8.81 11.24
C PRO A 43 -7.11 9.85 11.91
N ALA A 44 -5.80 9.65 11.76
CA ALA A 44 -4.79 10.62 12.18
C ALA A 44 -4.77 11.82 11.22
N TYR A 45 -5.03 11.57 9.93
CA TYR A 45 -5.17 12.59 8.92
C TYR A 45 -6.46 13.39 9.12
N ASN A 46 -6.33 14.72 9.16
CA ASN A 46 -7.48 15.60 9.36
C ASN A 46 -8.22 15.85 8.05
N VAL A 47 -9.14 14.94 7.72
CA VAL A 47 -9.99 15.04 6.52
C VAL A 47 -10.79 16.36 6.48
N ALA A 48 -11.11 16.99 7.62
CA ALA A 48 -11.79 18.28 7.60
C ALA A 48 -10.92 19.44 7.07
N LYS A 49 -9.58 19.34 7.16
CA LYS A 49 -8.62 20.33 6.61
C LYS A 49 -8.32 20.13 5.12
N ASN A 50 -8.68 18.97 4.58
CA ASN A 50 -8.63 18.67 3.16
C ASN A 50 -9.81 17.72 2.83
N PRO A 51 -11.05 18.23 2.82
CA PRO A 51 -12.22 17.43 2.49
C PRO A 51 -12.03 16.81 1.11
N ILE A 52 -12.34 15.54 0.92
CA ILE A 52 -12.03 14.84 -0.33
C ILE A 52 -13.25 14.90 -1.25
N SER A 53 -13.24 15.87 -2.17
CA SER A 53 -14.21 15.87 -3.28
C SER A 53 -13.82 14.84 -4.35
N LYS A 54 -14.77 14.50 -5.22
CA LYS A 54 -14.51 13.62 -6.36
C LYS A 54 -13.42 14.19 -7.27
N GLU A 55 -13.51 15.48 -7.57
CA GLU A 55 -12.59 16.19 -8.47
C GLU A 55 -11.16 16.24 -7.90
N GLN A 56 -11.03 16.39 -6.58
CA GLN A 56 -9.72 16.35 -5.90
C GLN A 56 -9.14 14.94 -5.88
N PHE A 57 -9.97 13.92 -5.65
CA PHE A 57 -9.57 12.52 -5.76
C PHE A 57 -9.11 12.17 -7.18
N GLU A 58 -9.86 12.55 -8.20
CA GLU A 58 -9.53 12.31 -9.61
C GLU A 58 -8.24 13.04 -10.02
N LEU A 59 -8.06 14.29 -9.60
CA LEU A 59 -6.82 15.03 -9.81
C LEU A 59 -5.64 14.34 -9.11
N GLY A 60 -5.81 13.92 -7.86
CA GLY A 60 -4.82 13.16 -7.09
C GLY A 60 -4.42 11.87 -7.77
N LYS A 61 -5.41 11.10 -8.25
CA LYS A 61 -5.20 9.84 -8.97
C LYS A 61 -4.41 10.09 -10.25
N LYS A 62 -4.81 11.08 -11.05
CA LYS A 62 -4.09 11.43 -12.28
C LYS A 62 -2.63 11.78 -11.98
N LEU A 63 -2.37 12.59 -10.95
CA LEU A 63 -1.02 12.96 -10.54
C LEU A 63 -0.21 11.73 -10.06
N PHE A 64 -0.83 10.83 -9.29
CA PHE A 64 -0.18 9.63 -8.76
C PHE A 64 0.37 8.72 -9.88
N TYR A 65 -0.34 8.64 -11.01
CA TYR A 65 0.07 7.85 -12.18
C TYR A 65 0.84 8.67 -13.24
N ASP A 66 1.05 9.97 -13.06
CA ASP A 66 1.71 10.82 -14.07
C ASP A 66 3.24 10.69 -14.00
N ALA A 67 3.82 10.04 -15.01
CA ALA A 67 5.28 9.86 -15.08
C ALA A 67 6.05 11.19 -15.22
N ARG A 68 5.41 12.28 -15.65
CA ARG A 68 6.04 13.61 -15.79
C ARG A 68 6.48 14.22 -14.46
N LEU A 69 6.09 13.60 -13.33
CA LEU A 69 6.56 13.96 -12.00
C LEU A 69 8.02 13.54 -11.74
N SER A 70 8.62 12.70 -12.59
CA SER A 70 10.06 12.37 -12.54
C SER A 70 10.89 13.22 -13.50
N ARG A 71 12.21 13.29 -13.26
CA ARG A 71 13.16 14.12 -14.03
C ARG A 71 13.10 13.87 -15.54
N ASN A 72 13.07 12.60 -15.93
CA ASN A 72 13.07 12.15 -17.32
C ASN A 72 11.67 11.75 -17.82
N ASN A 73 10.63 12.00 -17.03
CA ASN A 73 9.24 11.67 -17.31
C ASN A 73 8.94 10.16 -17.49
N THR A 74 9.69 9.25 -16.85
CA THR A 74 9.49 7.79 -16.99
C THR A 74 8.94 7.08 -15.75
N ILE A 75 9.05 7.68 -14.56
CA ILE A 75 8.61 7.09 -13.29
C ILE A 75 7.44 7.89 -12.72
N SER A 76 6.38 7.20 -12.30
CA SER A 76 5.29 7.75 -11.48
C SER A 76 5.24 7.05 -10.13
N CYS A 77 4.41 7.52 -9.19
CA CYS A 77 4.18 6.80 -7.94
C CYS A 77 3.64 5.39 -8.23
N GLY A 78 2.77 5.27 -9.23
CA GLY A 78 2.20 4.00 -9.69
C GLY A 78 3.22 2.99 -10.23
N SER A 79 4.42 3.43 -10.65
CA SER A 79 5.51 2.53 -11.07
C SER A 79 6.02 1.67 -9.92
N CYS A 80 6.11 2.21 -8.70
CA CYS A 80 6.58 1.51 -7.50
C CYS A 80 5.45 1.09 -6.54
N HIS A 81 4.25 1.62 -6.72
CA HIS A 81 3.07 1.34 -5.90
C HIS A 81 1.96 0.76 -6.75
N ILE A 82 2.13 -0.50 -7.16
CA ILE A 82 1.24 -1.20 -8.09
C ILE A 82 0.00 -1.69 -7.34
N GLN A 83 -1.19 -1.25 -7.74
CA GLN A 83 -2.44 -1.58 -7.04
C GLN A 83 -2.65 -3.08 -6.83
N ALA A 84 -2.45 -3.89 -7.89
CA ALA A 84 -2.64 -5.34 -7.84
C ALA A 84 -1.69 -6.04 -6.84
N ALA A 85 -0.61 -5.36 -6.44
CA ALA A 85 0.35 -5.80 -5.44
C ALA A 85 0.20 -5.04 -4.11
N GLY A 86 -1.03 -4.66 -3.74
CA GLY A 86 -1.30 -3.92 -2.51
C GLY A 86 -0.62 -2.56 -2.46
N PHE A 87 -0.33 -1.95 -3.61
CA PHE A 87 0.48 -0.74 -3.76
C PHE A 87 1.94 -0.88 -3.29
N THR A 88 2.56 -2.02 -3.59
CA THR A 88 4.02 -2.23 -3.45
C THR A 88 4.67 -2.44 -4.82
N HIS A 89 6.01 -2.51 -4.85
CA HIS A 89 6.76 -2.81 -6.06
C HIS A 89 6.95 -4.31 -6.18
N HIS A 90 5.98 -4.98 -6.81
CA HIS A 90 5.93 -6.44 -6.86
C HIS A 90 7.19 -7.05 -7.48
N GLY A 91 7.68 -8.13 -6.88
CA GLY A 91 8.80 -8.90 -7.42
C GLY A 91 10.19 -8.28 -7.21
N HIS A 92 10.27 -7.21 -6.42
CA HIS A 92 11.52 -6.49 -6.16
C HIS A 92 11.74 -6.43 -4.64
N ASP A 93 12.95 -6.76 -4.19
CA ASP A 93 13.36 -6.63 -2.80
C ASP A 93 13.46 -5.15 -2.40
N VAL A 94 14.10 -4.34 -3.25
CA VAL A 94 14.14 -2.88 -3.18
C VAL A 94 13.64 -2.27 -4.49
N SER A 95 13.07 -1.06 -4.43
CA SER A 95 12.53 -0.42 -5.64
C SER A 95 13.63 0.03 -6.61
N HIS A 96 13.32 -0.04 -7.90
CA HIS A 96 14.10 0.56 -8.97
C HIS A 96 13.46 1.87 -9.38
N GLY A 97 14.21 2.97 -9.32
CA GLY A 97 13.74 4.28 -9.76
C GLY A 97 14.31 4.67 -11.12
N ILE A 98 14.54 5.96 -11.26
CA ILE A 98 15.06 6.57 -12.48
C ILE A 98 16.44 6.00 -12.85
N ASP A 99 16.66 5.77 -14.14
CA ASP A 99 17.87 5.17 -14.69
C ASP A 99 18.18 3.78 -14.10
N ASP A 100 17.14 3.05 -13.65
CA ASP A 100 17.22 1.72 -13.01
C ASP A 100 18.07 1.71 -11.72
N GLN A 101 18.17 2.86 -11.05
CA GLN A 101 18.88 2.97 -9.78
C GLN A 101 18.13 2.23 -8.68
N LEU A 102 18.88 1.48 -7.86
CA LEU A 102 18.34 0.74 -6.74
C LEU A 102 18.20 1.63 -5.50
N GLY A 103 17.01 1.59 -4.89
CA GLY A 103 16.79 2.10 -3.55
C GLY A 103 17.46 1.22 -2.48
N THR A 104 17.30 1.60 -1.22
CA THR A 104 17.82 0.85 -0.07
C THR A 104 16.75 0.06 0.68
N ARG A 105 15.48 0.28 0.35
CA ARG A 105 14.33 -0.28 1.08
C ARG A 105 13.25 -0.82 0.16
N ASN A 106 12.53 -1.81 0.66
CA ASN A 106 11.31 -2.33 0.08
C ASN A 106 10.19 -1.28 0.12
N SER A 107 9.41 -1.18 -0.96
CA SER A 107 8.32 -0.20 -1.08
C SER A 107 7.19 -0.56 -0.12
N MET A 108 6.88 0.37 0.80
CA MET A 108 5.75 0.19 1.71
C MET A 108 4.41 0.34 0.97
N PRO A 109 3.39 -0.46 1.32
CA PRO A 109 2.05 -0.27 0.78
C PRO A 109 1.45 1.07 1.23
N ILE A 110 0.63 1.71 0.38
CA ILE A 110 -0.06 2.98 0.70
C ILE A 110 -1.47 2.78 1.28
N MET A 111 -1.87 1.54 1.54
CA MET A 111 -3.17 1.24 2.13
C MET A 111 -3.30 1.84 3.54
N ASN A 112 -4.46 2.41 3.85
CA ASN A 112 -4.81 2.91 5.18
C ASN A 112 -3.86 4.02 5.72
N VAL A 113 -3.20 4.78 4.84
CA VAL A 113 -2.26 5.85 5.26
C VAL A 113 -2.92 6.99 6.04
N ALA A 114 -4.25 7.16 5.94
CA ALA A 114 -5.00 8.13 6.73
C ALA A 114 -4.92 7.91 8.25
N TRP A 115 -4.59 6.69 8.69
CA TRP A 115 -4.43 6.34 10.11
C TRP A 115 -2.98 6.37 10.59
N ASN A 116 -2.02 6.62 9.70
CA ASN A 116 -0.62 6.72 10.06
C ASN A 116 -0.30 8.12 10.63
N LYS A 117 0.56 8.15 11.65
CA LYS A 117 1.12 9.40 12.23
C LYS A 117 2.53 9.70 11.75
N ALA A 118 3.20 8.70 11.18
CA ALA A 118 4.53 8.79 10.63
C ALA A 118 4.66 7.85 9.41
N PHE A 119 5.43 8.29 8.43
CA PHE A 119 5.58 7.65 7.14
C PHE A 119 7.02 7.22 6.87
N PHE A 120 7.18 6.32 5.90
CA PHE A 120 8.39 5.56 5.64
C PHE A 120 8.76 4.57 6.77
N TRP A 121 9.76 3.76 6.50
CA TRP A 121 10.28 2.77 7.44
C TRP A 121 10.99 3.39 8.64
N ASP A 122 11.57 4.58 8.52
CA ASP A 122 12.24 5.29 9.62
C ASP A 122 11.33 6.28 10.36
N GLY A 123 10.20 6.67 9.75
CA GLY A 123 9.29 7.67 10.30
C GLY A 123 9.69 9.12 10.01
N GLY A 124 10.50 9.36 8.97
CA GLY A 124 11.08 10.67 8.66
C GLY A 124 10.07 11.76 8.30
N VAL A 125 8.84 11.37 7.91
CA VAL A 125 7.77 12.31 7.60
C VAL A 125 6.60 12.12 8.55
N ALA A 126 6.12 13.22 9.13
CA ALA A 126 5.02 13.24 10.10
C ALA A 126 3.70 13.79 9.54
N ASP A 127 3.68 14.20 8.26
CA ASP A 127 2.50 14.76 7.59
C ASP A 127 2.30 14.09 6.23
N LEU A 128 1.09 13.57 5.99
CA LEU A 128 0.75 12.89 4.74
C LEU A 128 0.86 13.85 3.54
N ASP A 129 0.52 15.12 3.72
CA ASP A 129 0.61 16.12 2.65
C ASP A 129 2.07 16.36 2.23
N LEU A 130 3.05 16.02 3.08
CA LEU A 130 4.47 16.15 2.74
C LEU A 130 5.10 14.85 2.26
N LEU A 131 4.36 13.72 2.30
CA LEU A 131 4.87 12.39 1.96
C LEU A 131 5.50 12.36 0.58
N ALA A 132 4.79 12.88 -0.43
CA ALA A 132 5.18 12.78 -1.83
C ALA A 132 6.46 13.57 -2.17
N ILE A 133 6.87 14.53 -1.34
CA ILE A 133 8.09 15.31 -1.58
C ILE A 133 9.32 14.40 -1.57
N VAL A 134 9.38 13.43 -0.65
CA VAL A 134 10.54 12.54 -0.48
C VAL A 134 10.80 11.70 -1.74
N PRO A 135 9.85 10.89 -2.27
CA PRO A 135 10.11 10.11 -3.49
C PRO A 135 10.32 10.99 -4.72
N ILE A 136 9.63 12.15 -4.81
CA ILE A 136 9.84 13.13 -5.88
C ILE A 136 11.29 13.60 -5.92
N GLU A 137 11.84 13.98 -4.76
CA GLU A 137 13.16 14.60 -4.67
C GLU A 137 14.32 13.63 -4.46
N ASN A 138 14.03 12.35 -4.22
CA ASN A 138 15.06 11.34 -4.02
C ASN A 138 15.77 11.03 -5.36
N PRO A 139 17.11 11.16 -5.42
CA PRO A 139 17.89 10.99 -6.66
C PRO A 139 17.88 9.56 -7.23
N VAL A 140 17.55 8.55 -6.41
CA VAL A 140 17.43 7.16 -6.87
C VAL A 140 15.99 6.74 -7.14
N GLU A 141 15.00 7.61 -6.87
CA GLU A 141 13.59 7.37 -7.14
C GLU A 141 13.12 8.20 -8.35
N MET A 142 12.61 9.42 -8.13
CA MET A 142 12.07 10.25 -9.22
C MET A 142 13.03 11.39 -9.65
N ASP A 143 14.02 11.73 -8.82
CA ASP A 143 15.09 12.71 -9.06
C ASP A 143 14.62 14.08 -9.60
N GLU A 144 13.45 14.55 -9.18
CA GLU A 144 12.85 15.79 -9.64
C GLU A 144 12.70 16.80 -8.49
N LYS A 145 12.53 18.09 -8.81
CA LYS A 145 12.23 19.13 -7.84
C LYS A 145 10.78 19.57 -7.95
N VAL A 146 10.11 19.71 -6.80
CA VAL A 146 8.70 20.16 -6.76
C VAL A 146 8.47 21.46 -7.57
N PRO A 147 9.33 22.49 -7.52
CA PRO A 147 9.17 23.68 -8.36
C PRO A 147 9.18 23.40 -9.87
N ASN A 148 9.99 22.45 -10.33
CA ASN A 148 10.04 22.06 -11.75
C ASN A 148 8.75 21.35 -12.16
N ILE A 149 8.25 20.45 -11.31
CA ILE A 149 6.94 19.80 -11.51
C ILE A 149 5.86 20.86 -11.66
N LEU A 150 5.77 21.79 -10.71
CA LEU A 150 4.75 22.85 -10.76
C LEU A 150 4.84 23.64 -12.07
N LYS A 151 6.05 23.94 -12.56
CA LYS A 151 6.25 24.57 -13.86
C LYS A 151 5.77 23.70 -15.03
N LYS A 152 6.03 22.38 -15.01
CA LYS A 152 5.50 21.43 -16.02
C LYS A 152 3.97 21.46 -16.03
N LEU A 153 3.34 21.35 -14.86
CA LEU A 153 1.88 21.32 -14.71
C LEU A 153 1.22 22.66 -15.09
N GLN A 154 1.84 23.80 -14.75
CA GLN A 154 1.40 25.15 -15.13
C GLN A 154 1.56 25.43 -16.65
N GLY A 155 2.31 24.60 -17.36
CA GLY A 155 2.39 24.64 -18.83
C GLY A 155 1.32 23.79 -19.52
N ASP A 156 0.45 23.11 -18.78
CA ASP A 156 -0.53 22.14 -19.29
C ASP A 156 -1.97 22.62 -19.05
N GLU A 157 -2.67 22.98 -20.14
CA GLU A 157 -4.06 23.43 -20.10
C GLU A 157 -5.02 22.39 -19.49
N GLN A 158 -4.72 21.10 -19.63
CA GLN A 158 -5.54 20.05 -19.01
C GLN A 158 -5.44 20.11 -17.49
N TYR A 159 -4.25 20.34 -16.94
CA TYR A 159 -4.08 20.49 -15.50
C TYR A 159 -4.75 21.75 -14.99
N HIS A 160 -4.68 22.88 -15.70
CA HIS A 160 -5.45 24.07 -15.32
C HIS A 160 -6.95 23.77 -15.18
N ALA A 161 -7.53 23.03 -16.14
CA ALA A 161 -8.94 22.64 -16.07
C ALA A 161 -9.25 21.69 -14.90
N LEU A 162 -8.34 20.75 -14.58
CA LEU A 162 -8.51 19.83 -13.46
C LEU A 162 -8.39 20.53 -12.11
N PHE A 163 -7.44 21.45 -11.95
CA PHE A 163 -7.32 22.26 -10.73
C PHE A 163 -8.51 23.21 -10.56
N GLU A 164 -9.03 23.80 -11.64
CA GLU A 164 -10.27 24.60 -11.61
C GLU A 164 -11.44 23.77 -11.08
N LYS A 165 -11.63 22.55 -11.58
CA LYS A 165 -12.67 21.64 -11.07
C LYS A 165 -12.47 21.25 -9.61
N ALA A 166 -11.23 20.95 -9.20
CA ALA A 166 -10.91 20.46 -7.86
C ALA A 166 -10.90 21.54 -6.77
N TYR A 167 -10.60 22.79 -7.13
CA TYR A 167 -10.33 23.86 -6.16
C TYR A 167 -11.06 25.19 -6.46
N GLY A 168 -11.87 25.25 -7.53
CA GLY A 168 -12.52 26.49 -7.98
C GLY A 168 -11.53 27.54 -8.47
N THR A 169 -10.32 27.10 -8.87
CA THR A 169 -9.29 27.96 -9.43
C THR A 169 -8.26 27.14 -10.21
N SER A 170 -7.87 27.63 -11.38
CA SER A 170 -6.83 27.07 -12.23
C SER A 170 -5.41 27.27 -11.68
N ALA A 171 -5.25 27.95 -10.54
CA ALA A 171 -3.96 28.20 -9.92
C ALA A 171 -3.35 26.92 -9.32
N ILE A 172 -2.29 26.43 -9.95
CA ILE A 172 -1.52 25.26 -9.51
C ILE A 172 -0.45 25.70 -8.51
N THR A 173 -0.63 25.32 -7.23
CA THR A 173 0.30 25.63 -6.13
C THR A 173 0.80 24.34 -5.49
N SER A 174 1.94 24.39 -4.78
CA SER A 174 2.47 23.24 -4.04
C SER A 174 1.45 22.64 -3.08
N ILE A 175 0.73 23.49 -2.33
CA ILE A 175 -0.29 23.04 -1.36
C ILE A 175 -1.41 22.25 -2.05
N ARG A 176 -1.94 22.74 -3.18
CA ARG A 176 -3.01 22.05 -3.91
C ARG A 176 -2.52 20.77 -4.57
N PHE A 177 -1.31 20.80 -5.14
CA PHE A 177 -0.67 19.63 -5.73
C PHE A 177 -0.50 18.50 -4.70
N LEU A 178 0.07 18.82 -3.54
CA LEU A 178 0.30 17.86 -2.47
C LEU A 178 -1.01 17.35 -1.85
N LYS A 179 -1.97 18.24 -1.60
CA LYS A 179 -3.30 17.85 -1.09
C LYS A 179 -4.09 16.98 -2.06
N ALA A 180 -3.95 17.19 -3.37
CA ALA A 180 -4.58 16.32 -4.36
C ALA A 180 -4.01 14.90 -4.27
N LEU A 181 -2.68 14.75 -4.21
CA LEU A 181 -2.05 13.44 -3.99
C LEU A 181 -2.54 12.78 -2.69
N SER A 182 -2.61 13.52 -1.58
CA SER A 182 -3.16 13.01 -0.32
C SER A 182 -4.62 12.58 -0.45
N SER A 183 -5.45 13.32 -1.20
CA SER A 183 -6.86 12.96 -1.43
C SER A 183 -7.00 11.58 -2.09
N PHE A 184 -6.11 11.23 -3.03
CA PHE A 184 -6.06 9.88 -3.60
C PHE A 184 -5.58 8.85 -2.58
N MET A 185 -4.47 9.11 -1.90
CA MET A 185 -3.87 8.15 -0.97
C MET A 185 -4.76 7.86 0.25
N VAL A 186 -5.50 8.84 0.77
CA VAL A 186 -6.49 8.63 1.85
C VAL A 186 -7.63 7.71 1.41
N MET A 187 -8.05 7.80 0.14
CA MET A 187 -9.08 6.93 -0.42
C MET A 187 -8.59 5.49 -0.66
N ALA A 188 -7.28 5.24 -0.66
CA ALA A 188 -6.71 3.90 -0.68
C ALA A 188 -6.88 3.20 0.69
N THR A 189 -8.14 2.92 1.07
CA THR A 189 -8.52 2.28 2.33
C THR A 189 -8.85 0.80 2.09
N SER A 190 -8.17 -0.09 2.82
CA SER A 190 -8.44 -1.53 2.87
C SER A 190 -9.11 -1.87 4.19
N SER A 191 -10.38 -2.31 4.11
CA SER A 191 -11.25 -2.52 5.28
C SER A 191 -12.37 -3.54 5.05
N ASN A 192 -12.26 -4.36 4.01
CA ASN A 192 -13.27 -5.35 3.62
C ASN A 192 -12.70 -6.78 3.54
N ALA A 193 -11.57 -7.02 4.22
CA ALA A 193 -11.02 -8.36 4.37
C ALA A 193 -11.98 -9.27 5.15
N LYS A 194 -11.75 -10.59 5.13
CA LYS A 194 -12.57 -11.54 5.91
C LYS A 194 -12.62 -11.16 7.39
N TYR A 195 -11.47 -10.81 7.98
CA TYR A 195 -11.39 -10.32 9.35
C TYR A 195 -12.36 -9.16 9.62
N ASP A 196 -12.41 -8.19 8.72
CA ASP A 196 -13.25 -7.00 8.87
C ASP A 196 -14.74 -7.36 8.88
N LYS A 197 -15.15 -8.27 7.99
CA LYS A 197 -16.53 -8.78 7.93
C LYS A 197 -16.90 -9.55 9.20
N VAL A 198 -15.99 -10.35 9.75
CA VAL A 198 -16.20 -11.05 11.03
C VAL A 198 -16.38 -10.03 12.17
N MET A 199 -15.49 -9.04 12.28
CA MET A 199 -15.57 -8.02 13.33
C MET A 199 -16.85 -7.18 13.26
N ARG A 200 -17.34 -6.90 12.05
CA ARG A 200 -18.60 -6.16 11.82
C ARG A 200 -19.84 -7.05 11.78
N LYS A 201 -19.70 -8.38 11.88
CA LYS A 201 -20.79 -9.37 11.78
C LYS A 201 -21.52 -9.32 10.43
N GLU A 202 -20.79 -9.10 9.35
CA GLU A 202 -21.28 -8.98 7.96
C GLU A 202 -21.26 -10.32 7.22
N GLY A 203 -21.87 -11.35 7.81
CA GLY A 203 -22.08 -12.64 7.14
C GLY A 203 -20.82 -13.46 6.86
N ALA A 204 -19.74 -13.23 7.61
CA ALA A 204 -18.53 -14.04 7.59
C ALA A 204 -18.17 -14.48 9.01
N ASP A 205 -17.69 -15.71 9.14
CA ASP A 205 -17.20 -16.29 10.38
C ASP A 205 -15.79 -16.85 10.18
N PHE A 206 -15.02 -16.88 11.27
CA PHE A 206 -13.76 -17.62 11.28
C PHE A 206 -14.04 -19.12 11.22
N THR A 207 -13.18 -19.83 10.49
CA THR A 207 -13.05 -21.28 10.69
C THR A 207 -12.43 -21.55 12.05
N GLN A 208 -12.51 -22.80 12.53
CA GLN A 208 -11.88 -23.18 13.80
C GLN A 208 -10.36 -22.94 13.80
N GLU A 209 -9.67 -23.15 12.67
CA GLU A 209 -8.23 -22.89 12.56
C GLU A 209 -7.93 -21.38 12.59
N GLU A 210 -8.72 -20.55 11.90
CA GLU A 210 -8.58 -19.10 11.91
C GLU A 210 -8.87 -18.50 13.30
N GLU A 211 -9.85 -19.03 14.03
CA GLU A 211 -10.18 -18.58 15.39
C GLU A 211 -9.05 -18.92 16.38
N GLN A 212 -8.50 -20.13 16.29
CA GLN A 212 -7.31 -20.51 17.07
C GLN A 212 -6.10 -19.66 16.68
N GLY A 213 -5.90 -19.40 15.39
CA GLY A 213 -4.88 -18.50 14.87
C GLY A 213 -5.02 -17.07 15.38
N TYR A 214 -6.24 -16.56 15.46
CA TYR A 214 -6.54 -15.23 15.99
C TYR A 214 -6.25 -15.14 17.50
N ALA A 215 -6.64 -16.15 18.27
CA ALA A 215 -6.29 -16.22 19.70
C ALA A 215 -4.78 -16.23 19.92
N LEU A 216 -4.06 -17.03 19.11
CA LEU A 216 -2.61 -17.10 19.13
C LEU A 216 -1.97 -15.76 18.74
N PHE A 217 -2.45 -15.12 17.67
CA PHE A 217 -2.02 -13.80 17.22
C PHE A 217 -2.15 -12.75 18.33
N ARG A 218 -3.30 -12.69 19.00
CA ARG A 218 -3.52 -11.78 20.13
C ARG A 218 -2.55 -12.00 21.28
N SER A 219 -2.16 -13.25 21.52
CA SER A 219 -1.23 -13.59 22.60
C SER A 219 0.24 -13.29 22.29
N LYS A 220 0.66 -13.37 21.03
CA LYS A 220 2.09 -13.32 20.65
C LYS A 220 2.48 -12.14 19.77
N CYS A 221 1.56 -11.56 19.00
CA CYS A 221 1.88 -10.61 17.94
C CYS A 221 1.23 -9.23 18.16
N ALA A 222 0.06 -9.19 18.81
CA ALA A 222 -0.73 -7.97 18.96
C ALA A 222 -0.08 -6.88 19.83
N ASN A 223 0.99 -7.19 20.58
CA ASN A 223 1.77 -6.18 21.31
C ASN A 223 2.39 -5.12 20.38
N CYS A 224 2.80 -5.54 19.18
CA CYS A 224 3.35 -4.64 18.15
C CYS A 224 2.34 -4.42 17.02
N HIS A 225 1.50 -5.41 16.73
CA HIS A 225 0.53 -5.39 15.66
C HIS A 225 -0.94 -5.41 16.16
N PRO A 226 -1.37 -4.45 17.01
CA PRO A 226 -2.72 -4.46 17.54
C PRO A 226 -3.77 -4.22 16.45
N GLU A 227 -4.94 -4.82 16.65
CA GLU A 227 -6.14 -4.57 15.87
C GLU A 227 -6.59 -3.10 16.00
N PRO A 228 -7.35 -2.55 15.03
CA PRO A 228 -7.80 -3.17 13.79
C PRO A 228 -6.84 -2.95 12.62
N LEU A 229 -5.80 -2.11 12.77
CA LEU A 229 -4.87 -1.80 11.69
C LEU A 229 -3.67 -2.75 11.64
N PHE A 230 -3.51 -3.61 12.64
CA PHE A 230 -2.42 -4.58 12.77
C PHE A 230 -1.04 -3.91 12.78
N THR A 231 -0.98 -2.76 13.43
CA THR A 231 0.22 -1.95 13.69
C THR A 231 -0.09 -0.96 14.81
N ASP A 232 0.89 -0.72 15.68
CA ASP A 232 0.85 0.35 16.67
C ASP A 232 1.51 1.65 16.16
N GLY A 233 2.12 1.61 14.97
CA GLY A 233 2.85 2.72 14.36
C GLY A 233 4.15 3.11 15.08
N THR A 234 4.62 2.30 16.05
CA THR A 234 5.86 2.53 16.79
C THR A 234 7.08 2.10 15.98
N PHE A 235 8.27 2.36 16.51
CA PHE A 235 9.54 2.01 15.88
C PHE A 235 10.28 1.02 16.76
N ARG A 236 10.60 -0.14 16.19
CA ARG A 236 11.14 -1.28 16.92
C ARG A 236 12.24 -1.94 16.13
N ASN A 237 13.15 -2.59 16.84
CA ASN A 237 14.20 -3.40 16.23
C ASN A 237 13.83 -4.85 16.45
N ASN A 238 13.56 -5.56 15.37
CA ASN A 238 13.15 -6.96 15.41
C ASN A 238 14.33 -7.95 15.39
N GLY A 239 15.55 -7.47 15.64
CA GLY A 239 16.78 -8.26 15.66
C GLY A 239 17.14 -8.83 14.30
N LEU A 240 16.77 -8.15 13.20
CA LEU A 240 17.22 -8.52 11.86
C LEU A 240 18.73 -8.26 11.73
N VAL A 241 19.47 -9.21 11.18
CA VAL A 241 20.90 -9.02 10.89
C VAL A 241 21.04 -7.91 9.84
N PRO A 242 21.82 -6.84 10.09
CA PRO A 242 22.01 -5.76 9.11
C PRO A 242 22.51 -6.31 7.77
N SER A 243 21.94 -5.82 6.67
CA SER A 243 22.38 -6.15 5.32
C SER A 243 23.72 -5.45 4.99
N ALA A 244 24.27 -5.70 3.80
CA ALA A 244 25.49 -5.02 3.35
C ALA A 244 25.32 -3.49 3.23
N VAL A 245 24.08 -3.01 3.01
CA VAL A 245 23.74 -1.58 3.02
C VAL A 245 23.88 -0.98 4.42
N ASN A 246 23.72 -1.80 5.47
CA ASN A 246 23.77 -1.41 6.88
C ASN A 246 22.87 -0.20 7.18
N ASP A 247 21.62 -0.27 6.71
CA ASP A 247 20.56 0.71 6.99
C ASP A 247 20.36 0.84 8.51
N LEU A 248 20.62 2.02 9.06
CA LEU A 248 20.54 2.28 10.50
C LEU A 248 19.11 2.59 10.93
N GLY A 249 18.16 2.61 10.00
CA GLY A 249 16.74 2.82 10.23
C GLY A 249 16.47 4.22 10.76
N ARG A 250 15.71 4.29 11.85
CA ARG A 250 15.33 5.55 12.49
C ARG A 250 16.50 6.39 12.99
N TYR A 251 17.66 5.79 13.26
CA TYR A 251 18.85 6.53 13.66
C TYR A 251 19.24 7.61 12.64
N ASP A 252 19.08 7.36 11.34
CA ASP A 252 19.52 8.30 10.30
C ASP A 252 18.79 9.65 10.36
N ILE A 253 17.58 9.68 10.96
CA ILE A 253 16.79 10.90 11.13
C ILE A 253 16.84 11.47 12.55
N THR A 254 17.17 10.67 13.57
CA THR A 254 17.16 11.13 14.97
C THR A 254 18.54 11.30 15.59
N LEU A 255 19.56 10.67 15.02
CA LEU A 255 20.93 10.58 15.52
C LEU A 255 21.02 10.01 16.94
N ASN A 256 19.96 9.38 17.45
CA ASN A 256 19.90 8.79 18.77
C ASN A 256 20.41 7.33 18.72
N PRO A 257 21.54 6.99 19.35
CA PRO A 257 22.09 5.63 19.32
C PRO A 257 21.11 4.55 19.79
N LEU A 258 20.15 4.89 20.66
CA LEU A 258 19.10 3.97 21.14
C LEU A 258 18.01 3.67 20.11
N GLU A 259 18.03 4.34 18.95
CA GLU A 259 17.11 4.11 17.82
C GLU A 259 17.78 3.47 16.60
N LYS A 260 19.03 3.05 16.75
CA LYS A 260 19.74 2.27 15.73
C LYS A 260 18.95 1.01 15.39
N TYR A 261 18.80 0.71 14.09
CA TYR A 261 18.08 -0.44 13.55
C TYR A 261 16.60 -0.52 13.94
N LYS A 262 16.00 0.57 14.44
CA LYS A 262 14.56 0.63 14.64
C LYS A 262 13.86 1.03 13.36
N PHE A 263 12.84 0.28 13.01
CA PHE A 263 11.98 0.54 11.87
C PHE A 263 10.52 0.57 12.32
N LYS A 264 9.69 1.27 11.56
CA LYS A 264 8.26 1.37 11.81
C LYS A 264 7.66 -0.03 11.77
N VAL A 265 6.84 -0.38 12.76
CA VAL A 265 6.06 -1.61 12.74
C VAL A 265 5.02 -1.52 11.61
N PRO A 266 5.13 -2.30 10.53
CA PRO A 266 4.21 -2.18 9.40
C PRO A 266 2.84 -2.82 9.74
N SER A 267 1.80 -2.43 8.98
CA SER A 267 0.52 -3.14 9.04
C SER A 267 0.67 -4.56 8.49
N LEU A 268 -0.02 -5.52 9.10
CA LEU A 268 -0.13 -6.90 8.60
C LEU A 268 -1.33 -7.13 7.66
N ARG A 269 -2.01 -6.06 7.22
CA ARG A 269 -3.07 -6.17 6.21
C ARG A 269 -2.47 -6.49 4.84
N ASN A 270 -3.19 -7.25 4.03
CA ASN A 270 -2.83 -7.52 2.62
C ASN A 270 -1.47 -8.22 2.38
N LEU A 271 -0.92 -8.96 3.36
CA LEU A 271 0.38 -9.62 3.24
C LEU A 271 0.51 -10.56 2.03
N LYS A 272 -0.60 -11.12 1.54
CA LYS A 272 -0.63 -11.94 0.32
C LYS A 272 -0.17 -11.18 -0.93
N TYR A 273 -0.34 -9.86 -0.94
CA TYR A 273 -0.09 -9.01 -2.11
C TYR A 273 1.19 -8.18 -1.98
N THR A 274 1.79 -8.11 -0.78
CA THR A 274 2.89 -7.17 -0.46
C THR A 274 4.22 -7.88 -0.19
N ALA A 275 4.43 -9.06 -0.78
CA ALA A 275 5.74 -9.69 -0.75
C ALA A 275 6.70 -8.97 -1.72
N PRO A 276 8.03 -8.94 -1.43
CA PRO A 276 8.69 -9.57 -0.28
C PRO A 276 8.64 -8.73 1.01
N PHE A 277 9.11 -9.28 2.13
CA PHE A 277 8.93 -8.72 3.47
C PHE A 277 10.21 -8.18 4.11
N MET A 278 10.02 -7.38 5.17
CA MET A 278 11.00 -6.55 5.88
C MET A 278 11.38 -5.28 5.12
N HIS A 279 12.10 -4.38 5.80
CA HIS A 279 12.50 -3.10 5.21
C HIS A 279 13.42 -3.27 4.00
N ASP A 280 14.08 -4.41 3.84
CA ASP A 280 15.00 -4.71 2.74
C ASP A 280 14.52 -5.86 1.84
N GLY A 281 13.27 -6.31 1.99
CA GLY A 281 12.67 -7.28 1.08
C GLY A 281 13.32 -8.66 1.06
N ARG A 282 14.09 -9.05 2.09
CA ARG A 282 14.87 -10.30 2.05
C ARG A 282 14.04 -11.58 2.15
N PHE A 283 12.80 -11.52 2.67
CA PHE A 283 11.96 -12.71 2.85
C PHE A 283 10.86 -12.78 1.79
N LEU A 284 10.86 -13.84 0.99
CA LEU A 284 9.91 -14.03 -0.10
C LEU A 284 8.52 -14.53 0.35
N ASN A 285 8.41 -15.05 1.57
CA ASN A 285 7.17 -15.60 2.11
C ASN A 285 7.07 -15.40 3.63
N LEU A 286 5.86 -15.55 4.17
CA LEU A 286 5.60 -15.40 5.60
C LEU A 286 6.23 -16.49 6.46
N GLU A 287 6.54 -17.67 5.88
CA GLU A 287 7.24 -18.72 6.63
C GLU A 287 8.66 -18.28 6.99
N GLY A 288 9.38 -17.63 6.07
CA GLY A 288 10.68 -17.01 6.34
C GLY A 288 10.59 -15.93 7.43
N VAL A 289 9.54 -15.11 7.40
CA VAL A 289 9.29 -14.10 8.46
C VAL A 289 9.06 -14.76 9.81
N LEU A 290 8.24 -15.81 9.87
CA LEU A 290 7.98 -16.55 11.12
C LEU A 290 9.20 -17.34 11.61
N ASN A 291 10.07 -17.79 10.71
CA ASN A 291 11.36 -18.41 11.05
C ASN A 291 12.30 -17.38 11.67
N HIS A 292 12.37 -16.17 11.10
CA HIS A 292 13.14 -15.07 11.67
C HIS A 292 12.75 -14.81 13.12
N TYR A 293 11.47 -14.52 13.35
CA TYR A 293 10.97 -14.25 14.69
C TYR A 293 11.13 -15.45 15.63
N SER A 294 11.10 -16.69 15.13
CA SER A 294 11.17 -17.87 16.00
C SER A 294 12.59 -18.32 16.35
N SER A 295 13.61 -17.97 15.57
CA SER A 295 14.95 -18.55 15.80
C SER A 295 16.13 -17.74 15.28
N GLU A 296 15.92 -16.66 14.53
CA GLU A 296 17.00 -15.92 13.86
C GLU A 296 17.13 -14.47 14.36
N VAL A 297 16.35 -14.08 15.36
CA VAL A 297 16.50 -12.79 16.06
C VAL A 297 17.90 -12.72 16.68
N VAL A 298 18.65 -11.68 16.30
CA VAL A 298 19.98 -11.39 16.86
C VAL A 298 19.96 -10.15 17.74
N ASP A 299 20.73 -10.17 18.83
CA ASP A 299 21.01 -8.96 19.60
C ASP A 299 22.09 -8.13 18.90
N ASN A 300 21.73 -6.90 18.52
CA ASN A 300 22.61 -5.91 17.93
C ASN A 300 22.68 -4.61 18.78
N GLY A 301 22.25 -4.69 20.04
CA GLY A 301 22.37 -3.65 21.07
C GLY A 301 21.12 -2.78 21.30
N THR A 302 20.11 -2.84 20.42
CA THR A 302 18.89 -2.01 20.52
C THR A 302 17.61 -2.80 20.25
N ILE A 303 17.66 -4.12 20.37
CA ILE A 303 16.52 -5.00 20.13
C ILE A 303 15.31 -4.62 21.00
N ASP A 304 14.11 -4.88 20.48
CA ASP A 304 12.91 -4.65 21.27
C ASP A 304 12.84 -5.62 22.46
N PRO A 305 12.68 -5.14 23.71
CA PRO A 305 12.64 -6.01 24.89
C PRO A 305 11.53 -7.07 24.86
N SER A 306 10.48 -6.89 24.05
CA SER A 306 9.44 -7.91 23.89
C SER A 306 9.89 -9.16 23.12
N LEU A 307 11.10 -9.13 22.56
CA LEU A 307 11.76 -10.29 21.94
C LEU A 307 12.76 -10.97 22.88
N GLU A 308 12.92 -10.49 24.11
CA GLU A 308 13.75 -11.14 25.14
C GLU A 308 12.85 -12.00 26.03
N ASN A 309 13.10 -13.31 26.05
CA ASN A 309 12.37 -14.24 26.93
C ASN A 309 13.08 -14.35 28.28
N ASP A 310 12.33 -14.70 29.33
CA ASP A 310 12.86 -14.89 30.70
C ASP A 310 14.00 -15.93 30.78
N ASP A 311 14.05 -16.88 29.84
CA ASP A 311 15.10 -17.89 29.74
C ASP A 311 16.35 -17.43 28.97
N GLY A 312 16.40 -16.16 28.57
CA GLY A 312 17.49 -15.54 27.83
C GLY A 312 17.49 -15.84 26.32
N LYS A 313 16.50 -16.58 25.80
CA LYS A 313 16.36 -16.78 24.35
C LYS A 313 15.74 -15.56 23.70
N LEU A 314 16.17 -15.27 22.48
CA LEU A 314 15.61 -14.20 21.66
C LEU A 314 14.51 -14.71 20.73
N GLY A 315 13.53 -13.85 20.46
CA GLY A 315 12.44 -14.11 19.53
C GLY A 315 11.15 -14.59 20.18
N ILE A 316 10.22 -15.00 19.33
CA ILE A 316 8.89 -15.48 19.68
C ILE A 316 8.84 -16.96 19.32
N GLN A 317 8.92 -17.83 20.33
CA GLN A 317 8.92 -19.28 20.09
C GLN A 317 7.60 -19.75 19.46
N LEU A 318 7.71 -20.41 18.30
CA LEU A 318 6.59 -20.92 17.52
C LEU A 318 6.82 -22.36 17.08
N THR A 319 5.92 -23.25 17.47
CA THR A 319 5.83 -24.61 16.94
C THR A 319 5.32 -24.61 15.49
N ALA A 320 5.54 -25.71 14.76
CA ALA A 320 5.01 -25.86 13.40
C ALA A 320 3.47 -25.71 13.35
N LYS A 321 2.76 -26.21 14.37
CA LYS A 321 1.30 -26.05 14.48
C LYS A 321 0.92 -24.59 14.67
N GLU A 322 1.60 -23.87 15.56
CA GLU A 322 1.37 -22.44 15.79
C GLU A 322 1.62 -21.61 14.53
N LYS A 323 2.70 -21.89 13.78
CA LYS A 323 2.96 -21.22 12.50
C LYS A 323 1.80 -21.44 11.52
N LYS A 324 1.30 -22.67 11.37
CA LYS A 324 0.13 -22.95 10.52
C LYS A 324 -1.11 -22.15 10.95
N LEU A 325 -1.40 -22.11 12.24
CA LEU A 325 -2.55 -21.37 12.78
C LEU A 325 -2.41 -19.85 12.56
N LEU A 326 -1.21 -19.29 12.77
CA LEU A 326 -0.95 -17.88 12.46
C LEU A 326 -1.15 -17.58 10.98
N LEU A 327 -0.63 -18.41 10.08
CA LEU A 327 -0.81 -18.22 8.64
C LEU A 327 -2.29 -18.30 8.23
N ALA A 328 -3.06 -19.22 8.81
CA ALA A 328 -4.51 -19.29 8.58
C ALA A 328 -5.22 -17.99 9.00
N PHE A 329 -4.86 -17.42 10.15
CA PHE A 329 -5.41 -16.14 10.58
C PHE A 329 -4.94 -14.96 9.69
N LEU A 330 -3.66 -14.86 9.37
CA LEU A 330 -3.11 -13.79 8.54
C LEU A 330 -3.74 -13.77 7.15
N GLU A 331 -4.13 -14.93 6.60
CA GLU A 331 -4.85 -15.00 5.33
C GLU A 331 -6.19 -14.24 5.37
N THR A 332 -6.83 -14.14 6.55
CA THR A 332 -8.08 -13.40 6.74
C THR A 332 -7.92 -11.88 6.66
N LEU A 333 -6.68 -11.38 6.67
CA LEU A 333 -6.35 -9.94 6.62
C LEU A 333 -6.17 -9.40 5.20
N ASN A 334 -6.37 -10.25 4.18
CA ASN A 334 -6.26 -9.88 2.78
C ASN A 334 -7.60 -9.40 2.22
N ASP A 335 -7.61 -8.21 1.64
CA ASP A 335 -8.77 -7.55 1.06
C ASP A 335 -8.68 -7.56 -0.47
N GLU A 336 -9.26 -8.59 -1.08
CA GLU A 336 -9.29 -8.72 -2.54
C GLU A 336 -10.01 -7.55 -3.22
N SER A 337 -11.03 -6.98 -2.56
CA SER A 337 -11.78 -5.84 -3.09
C SER A 337 -10.94 -4.56 -3.16
N PHE A 338 -9.93 -4.41 -2.31
CA PHE A 338 -8.99 -3.29 -2.35
C PHE A 338 -8.05 -3.37 -3.56
N VAL A 339 -7.40 -4.52 -3.77
CA VAL A 339 -6.43 -4.69 -4.87
C VAL A 339 -7.10 -4.76 -6.26
N GLN A 340 -8.42 -5.00 -6.31
CA GLN A 340 -9.23 -4.97 -7.54
C GLN A 340 -10.12 -3.71 -7.65
N ASN A 341 -9.97 -2.74 -6.76
CA ASN A 341 -10.84 -1.57 -6.71
C ASN A 341 -10.69 -0.69 -7.96
N LYS A 342 -11.68 -0.69 -8.85
CA LYS A 342 -11.68 0.11 -10.10
C LYS A 342 -11.57 1.62 -9.87
N LEU A 343 -11.94 2.14 -8.70
CA LEU A 343 -11.75 3.55 -8.37
C LEU A 343 -10.27 3.92 -8.31
N LEU A 344 -9.45 3.01 -7.80
CA LEU A 344 -8.03 3.25 -7.53
C LEU A 344 -7.13 2.93 -8.73
N ALA A 345 -7.65 2.21 -9.73
CA ALA A 345 -6.90 1.84 -10.94
C ALA A 345 -6.51 3.06 -11.79
N GLU A 346 -5.40 2.92 -12.52
CA GLU A 346 -4.90 3.88 -13.51
C GLU A 346 -5.96 4.27 -14.55
#